data_AF-A0A1D6DVZ8-F1
#
_entry.id   AF-A0A1D6DVZ8-F1
#
_cell.length_a   1.000
_cell.length_b   1.000
_cell.length_c   1.000
_cell.angle_alpha   90.00
_cell.angle_beta   90.00
_cell.angle_gamma   90.00
#
_symmetry.space_group_name_H-M   'P 1'
#
loop_
_entity.id
_entity.type
_entity.pdbx_description
1 polymer ?
#
loop_
_entity_poly.entity_id
_entity_poly.type
_entity_poly.pdbx_seq_one_letter_code
_entity_poly.pdbx_strand_id
1 'polypeptide(L)'
;MLHNFAADFEMYGVLDALASGPIDARLSDNSTMVGVGMSMEGIEQNPIVYDLMSEMAFHHRQVDLQVWVKTYPTRRYGKPVKGLQDAWWILYRTLYNCTDGKNDKNRDVIVAFPDVEPFVIATPGLHVNTRQMYSTVPSKNYIRKDVSSDAYEHPHLWYDTNAVIHALELFLQHGDEVSDSNTFRYDLVDLTRQVLAKYANDVFLKIIESYKSNNMNQVTILCQHFLSLVNDLDTLLSSHEGFLLGPWLESAKGLARNSEQEIQYEWNARTQITMWFDNTETKASLLRDYANKYWSGLLQDYYGPRAAIYFKHLLLSMENNAPFALKEWRREWISLTNNWQSDRKVFSTTATGDPLNISQSLYTKYLSNADLLGLVEGTGSPWKSASL
;
A
#
# COMPACT_ATOMS: atom_id res chain seq x y z
N MET A 1 -4.45 21.15 -4.30
CA MET A 1 -3.98 19.77 -4.46
C MET A 1 -4.71 18.90 -3.44
N LEU A 2 -5.43 17.88 -3.92
CA LEU A 2 -6.08 16.90 -3.04
C LEU A 2 -5.10 15.77 -2.66
N HIS A 3 -4.38 15.20 -3.62
CA HIS A 3 -3.34 14.18 -3.43
C HIS A 3 -3.81 12.88 -2.76
N ASN A 4 -4.00 12.87 -1.44
CA ASN A 4 -4.26 11.66 -0.67
C ASN A 4 -5.74 11.50 -0.32
N PHE A 5 -6.21 10.25 -0.39
CA PHE A 5 -7.52 9.82 0.05
C PHE A 5 -7.35 8.98 1.32
N ALA A 6 -8.15 9.26 2.36
CA ALA A 6 -8.23 8.47 3.58
C ALA A 6 -6.94 8.23 4.41
N ALA A 7 -5.85 9.00 4.20
CA ALA A 7 -4.55 8.78 4.83
C ALA A 7 -3.96 7.38 4.53
N ASP A 8 -4.18 6.82 3.34
CA ASP A 8 -3.54 5.57 2.95
C ASP A 8 -2.01 5.70 2.77
N PHE A 9 -1.30 4.58 2.84
CA PHE A 9 0.17 4.53 2.90
C PHE A 9 0.79 4.13 1.54
N GLU A 10 0.24 4.56 0.41
CA GLU A 10 0.91 4.37 -0.88
C GLU A 10 1.96 5.47 -1.10
N MET A 11 3.18 5.11 -1.51
CA MET A 11 4.14 6.11 -1.99
C MET A 11 3.74 6.56 -3.39
N TYR A 12 3.11 7.73 -3.48
CA TYR A 12 2.48 8.25 -4.68
C TYR A 12 2.74 9.75 -4.82
N GLY A 13 2.80 10.24 -6.06
CA GLY A 13 2.84 11.66 -6.35
C GLY A 13 2.80 11.98 -7.84
N VAL A 14 2.57 13.26 -8.12
CA VAL A 14 2.51 13.83 -9.47
C VAL A 14 3.36 15.10 -9.52
N LEU A 15 4.63 14.99 -9.12
CA LEU A 15 5.50 16.15 -8.85
C LEU A 15 5.62 17.10 -10.05
N ASP A 16 5.63 16.59 -11.29
CA ASP A 16 5.63 17.44 -12.50
C ASP A 16 4.39 18.35 -12.55
N ALA A 17 3.21 17.77 -12.34
CA ALA A 17 1.96 18.51 -12.34
C ALA A 17 1.89 19.53 -11.19
N LEU A 18 2.55 19.27 -10.07
CA LEU A 18 2.62 20.21 -8.94
C LEU A 18 3.58 21.36 -9.21
N ALA A 19 4.75 21.09 -9.79
CA ALA A 19 5.77 22.09 -10.07
C ALA A 19 5.35 23.11 -11.14
N SER A 20 4.43 22.74 -12.04
CA SER A 20 3.93 23.63 -13.10
C SER A 20 2.49 24.10 -12.88
N GLY A 21 1.62 23.24 -12.37
CA GLY A 21 0.16 23.44 -12.38
C GLY A 21 -0.33 24.78 -11.83
N PRO A 22 0.10 25.22 -10.63
CA PRO A 22 -0.25 26.54 -10.10
C PRO A 22 0.17 27.72 -10.99
N ILE A 23 1.35 27.63 -11.61
CA ILE A 23 1.87 28.67 -12.49
C ILE A 23 1.07 28.69 -13.80
N ASP A 24 0.85 27.53 -14.38
CA ASP A 24 0.10 27.37 -15.62
C ASP A 24 -1.35 27.86 -15.46
N ALA A 25 -2.01 27.54 -14.34
CA ALA A 25 -3.35 28.01 -14.01
C ALA A 25 -3.42 29.53 -13.76
N ARG A 26 -2.36 30.13 -13.20
CA ARG A 26 -2.29 31.58 -13.02
C ARG A 26 -2.08 32.33 -14.33
N LEU A 27 -1.32 31.75 -15.25
CA LEU A 27 -0.98 32.34 -16.54
C LEU A 27 -2.00 32.05 -17.65
N SER A 28 -2.98 31.18 -17.41
CA SER A 28 -3.99 30.83 -18.40
C SER A 28 -4.87 32.01 -18.78
N ASP A 29 -5.41 31.99 -20.00
CA ASP A 29 -6.33 33.02 -20.50
C ASP A 29 -7.53 33.22 -19.55
N ASN A 30 -7.83 34.48 -19.23
CA ASN A 30 -8.92 34.88 -18.33
C ASN A 30 -8.84 34.28 -16.91
N SER A 31 -7.65 33.92 -16.43
CA SER A 31 -7.49 33.37 -15.08
C SER A 31 -8.04 34.33 -14.01
N THR A 32 -8.89 33.79 -13.15
CA THR A 32 -9.39 34.44 -11.92
C THR A 32 -8.80 33.81 -10.67
N MET A 33 -7.68 33.08 -10.82
CA MET A 33 -7.02 32.39 -9.72
C MET A 33 -6.50 33.38 -8.67
N VAL A 34 -6.94 33.21 -7.42
CA VAL A 34 -6.55 34.06 -6.28
C VAL A 34 -5.69 33.34 -5.25
N GLY A 35 -5.42 32.05 -5.43
CA GLY A 35 -4.59 31.28 -4.51
C GLY A 35 -4.44 29.80 -4.88
N VAL A 36 -3.61 29.13 -4.10
CA VAL A 36 -3.42 27.67 -4.09
C VAL A 36 -3.78 27.12 -2.72
N GLY A 37 -4.07 25.82 -2.63
CA GLY A 37 -4.34 25.17 -1.35
C GLY A 37 -4.09 23.67 -1.39
N MET A 38 -4.02 23.08 -0.21
CA MET A 38 -3.94 21.63 -0.01
C MET A 38 -5.24 21.15 0.67
N SER A 39 -5.78 20.04 0.21
CA SER A 39 -7.10 19.55 0.60
C SER A 39 -7.15 18.02 0.61
N MET A 40 -6.08 17.40 1.10
CA MET A 40 -6.00 15.97 1.32
C MET A 40 -7.00 15.51 2.38
N GLU A 41 -7.55 14.31 2.22
CA GLU A 41 -8.39 13.72 3.27
C GLU A 41 -7.58 13.32 4.50
N GLY A 42 -6.27 13.08 4.33
CA GLY A 42 -5.34 12.67 5.36
C GLY A 42 -3.92 13.21 5.16
N ILE A 43 -3.22 13.49 6.26
CA ILE A 43 -1.82 13.94 6.29
C ILE A 43 -0.88 12.81 6.74
N GLU A 44 0.36 13.13 7.12
CA GLU A 44 1.36 12.17 7.67
C GLU A 44 1.87 11.09 6.69
N GLN A 45 1.76 11.35 5.38
CA GLN A 45 2.39 10.54 4.31
C GLN A 45 2.99 11.43 3.21
N ASN A 46 3.87 10.88 2.38
CA ASN A 46 4.45 11.53 1.19
C ASN A 46 4.90 12.99 1.39
N PRO A 47 5.80 13.26 2.36
CA PRO A 47 6.18 14.63 2.73
C PRO A 47 6.78 15.43 1.57
N ILE A 48 7.47 14.79 0.61
CA ILE A 48 8.03 15.46 -0.58
C ILE A 48 6.95 16.20 -1.40
N VAL A 49 5.75 15.63 -1.49
CA VAL A 49 4.63 16.19 -2.25
C VAL A 49 4.14 17.46 -1.58
N TYR A 50 3.97 17.42 -0.26
CA TYR A 50 3.49 18.57 0.52
C TYR A 50 4.52 19.66 0.68
N ASP A 51 5.80 19.30 0.74
CA ASP A 51 6.92 20.25 0.76
C ASP A 51 6.92 21.09 -0.52
N LEU A 52 6.91 20.43 -1.70
CA LEU A 52 6.82 21.13 -2.98
C LEU A 52 5.54 21.97 -3.09
N MET A 53 4.37 21.40 -2.81
CA MET A 53 3.10 22.11 -2.97
C MET A 53 3.00 23.35 -2.07
N SER A 54 3.60 23.31 -0.88
CA SER A 54 3.64 24.47 0.03
C SER A 54 4.53 25.58 -0.51
N GLU A 55 5.67 25.25 -1.13
CA GLU A 55 6.56 26.23 -1.79
C GLU A 55 5.87 26.90 -3.00
N MET A 56 5.00 26.19 -3.71
CA MET A 56 4.34 26.71 -4.93
C MET A 56 3.49 27.97 -4.69
N ALA A 57 3.08 28.27 -3.47
CA ALA A 57 2.42 29.53 -3.13
C ALA A 57 3.32 30.77 -3.32
N PHE A 58 4.65 30.57 -3.26
CA PHE A 58 5.66 31.63 -3.32
C PHE A 58 6.42 31.68 -4.66
N HIS A 59 6.25 30.68 -5.51
CA HIS A 59 6.88 30.65 -6.83
C HIS A 59 6.12 31.50 -7.85
N HIS A 60 6.87 32.23 -8.68
CA HIS A 60 6.32 32.98 -9.83
C HIS A 60 6.66 32.34 -11.18
N ARG A 61 7.48 31.29 -11.18
CA ARG A 61 7.92 30.52 -12.34
C ARG A 61 7.92 29.03 -11.96
N GLN A 62 7.88 28.16 -12.95
CA GLN A 62 7.95 26.71 -12.75
C GLN A 62 9.24 26.33 -12.01
N VAL A 63 9.15 25.34 -11.13
CA VAL A 63 10.28 24.82 -10.35
C VAL A 63 11.10 23.86 -11.21
N ASP A 64 12.43 24.00 -11.18
CA ASP A 64 13.33 22.99 -11.74
C ASP A 64 13.36 21.76 -10.83
N LEU A 65 12.55 20.75 -11.17
CA LEU A 65 12.42 19.53 -10.39
C LEU A 65 13.71 18.71 -10.34
N GLN A 66 14.57 18.79 -11.36
CA GLN A 66 15.83 18.05 -11.32
C GLN A 66 16.73 18.57 -10.20
N VAL A 67 16.84 19.89 -10.08
CA VAL A 67 17.58 20.51 -8.99
C VAL A 67 16.86 20.31 -7.66
N TRP A 68 15.54 20.53 -7.63
CA TRP A 68 14.74 20.50 -6.41
C TRP A 68 14.74 19.12 -5.75
N VAL A 69 14.46 18.04 -6.51
CA VAL A 69 14.44 16.67 -5.99
C VAL A 69 15.83 16.23 -5.55
N LYS A 70 16.89 16.51 -6.31
CA LYS A 70 18.25 16.12 -5.93
C LYS A 70 18.75 16.82 -4.68
N THR A 71 18.22 18.01 -4.37
CA THR A 71 18.60 18.76 -3.16
C THR A 71 17.70 18.44 -1.96
N TYR A 72 16.50 17.87 -2.18
CA TYR A 72 15.55 17.45 -1.15
C TYR A 72 16.17 16.57 -0.04
N PRO A 73 16.84 15.44 -0.32
CA PRO A 73 17.41 14.61 0.75
C PRO A 73 18.47 15.33 1.58
N THR A 74 19.20 16.27 0.98
CA THR A 74 20.20 17.06 1.72
C THR A 74 19.54 17.97 2.75
N ARG A 75 18.45 18.66 2.40
CA ARG A 75 17.71 19.50 3.36
C ARG A 75 16.98 18.64 4.40
N ARG A 76 16.44 17.50 3.98
CA ARG A 76 15.66 16.60 4.83
C ARG A 76 16.51 15.82 5.83
N TYR A 77 17.69 15.34 5.43
CA TYR A 77 18.57 14.50 6.26
C TYR A 77 19.74 15.29 6.88
N GLY A 78 19.93 16.55 6.48
CA GLY A 78 20.96 17.42 7.02
C GLY A 78 22.38 17.18 6.48
N LYS A 79 22.57 16.22 5.55
CA LYS A 79 23.89 15.90 4.96
C LYS A 79 23.78 15.64 3.45
N PRO A 80 24.74 16.11 2.62
CA PRO A 80 24.75 15.86 1.19
C PRO A 80 25.36 14.49 0.88
N VAL A 81 24.52 13.46 0.86
CA VAL A 81 24.93 12.09 0.49
C VAL A 81 24.53 11.79 -0.95
N LYS A 82 25.52 11.71 -1.85
CA LYS A 82 25.27 11.58 -3.30
C LYS A 82 24.38 10.38 -3.65
N GLY A 83 24.63 9.21 -3.03
CA GLY A 83 23.83 8.01 -3.29
C GLY A 83 22.34 8.20 -2.95
N LEU A 84 22.03 8.95 -1.90
CA LEU A 84 20.64 9.28 -1.55
C LEU A 84 20.03 10.30 -2.52
N GLN A 85 20.81 11.24 -3.07
CA GLN A 85 20.33 12.13 -4.14
C GLN A 85 19.98 11.35 -5.41
N ASP A 86 20.79 10.35 -5.76
CA ASP A 86 20.54 9.46 -6.89
C ASP A 86 19.31 8.58 -6.63
N ALA A 87 19.14 8.07 -5.40
CA ALA A 87 17.94 7.32 -5.00
C ALA A 87 16.65 8.15 -5.13
N TRP A 88 16.63 9.36 -4.57
CA TRP A 88 15.46 10.26 -4.68
C TRP A 88 15.15 10.66 -6.12
N TRP A 89 16.16 10.76 -6.98
CA TRP A 89 15.96 10.96 -8.41
C TRP A 89 15.23 9.78 -9.07
N ILE A 90 15.53 8.56 -8.66
CA ILE A 90 14.80 7.36 -9.11
C ILE A 90 13.36 7.37 -8.59
N LEU A 91 13.16 7.66 -7.30
CA LEU A 91 11.82 7.73 -6.68
C LEU A 91 10.94 8.80 -7.36
N TYR A 92 11.51 9.95 -7.71
CA TYR A 92 10.83 10.97 -8.51
C TYR A 92 10.35 10.43 -9.85
N ARG A 93 11.22 9.76 -10.61
CA ARG A 93 10.87 9.22 -11.94
C ARG A 93 9.93 8.02 -11.90
N THR A 94 9.58 7.52 -10.71
CA THR A 94 8.76 6.32 -10.50
C THR A 94 7.55 6.64 -9.63
N LEU A 95 7.67 6.45 -8.31
CA LEU A 95 6.59 6.62 -7.32
C LEU A 95 5.96 8.02 -7.39
N TYR A 96 6.79 9.05 -7.53
CA TYR A 96 6.36 10.44 -7.39
C TYR A 96 6.08 11.17 -8.70
N ASN A 97 6.00 10.46 -9.83
CA ASN A 97 5.57 11.04 -11.11
C ASN A 97 4.61 10.12 -11.87
N CYS A 98 3.47 9.82 -11.26
CA CYS A 98 2.39 9.11 -11.94
C CYS A 98 1.76 9.98 -13.04
N THR A 99 1.63 9.45 -14.26
CA THR A 99 1.08 10.19 -15.41
C THR A 99 -0.18 9.57 -15.99
N ASP A 100 -0.75 8.54 -15.37
CA ASP A 100 -1.88 7.80 -15.92
C ASP A 100 -3.26 8.43 -15.58
N GLY A 101 -3.25 9.50 -14.78
CA GLY A 101 -4.44 10.25 -14.38
C GLY A 101 -5.30 9.57 -13.32
N LYS A 102 -4.88 8.43 -12.75
CA LYS A 102 -5.60 7.77 -11.66
C LYS A 102 -5.19 8.35 -10.32
N ASN A 103 -6.17 8.45 -9.42
CA ASN A 103 -5.89 8.67 -8.01
C ASN A 103 -5.60 7.32 -7.35
N ASP A 104 -4.58 7.28 -6.49
CA ASP A 104 -4.31 6.08 -5.70
C ASP A 104 -5.19 6.05 -4.44
N LYS A 105 -5.60 4.83 -4.07
CA LYS A 105 -6.44 4.53 -2.89
C LYS A 105 -5.89 3.36 -2.07
N ASN A 106 -4.64 2.98 -2.34
CA ASN A 106 -3.95 1.78 -1.90
C ASN A 106 -4.83 0.51 -1.90
N ARG A 107 -4.69 -0.28 -2.97
CA ARG A 107 -5.36 -1.57 -3.11
C ARG A 107 -4.39 -2.75 -3.05
N ASP A 108 -3.26 -2.58 -2.36
CA ASP A 108 -2.35 -3.68 -2.11
C ASP A 108 -3.07 -4.81 -1.36
N VAL A 109 -2.76 -6.04 -1.73
CA VAL A 109 -3.54 -7.20 -1.28
C VAL A 109 -3.54 -7.39 0.23
N ILE A 110 -2.45 -7.00 0.91
CA ILE A 110 -2.34 -7.07 2.38
C ILE A 110 -3.49 -6.30 3.03
N VAL A 111 -3.80 -5.10 2.52
CA VAL A 111 -4.80 -4.20 3.11
C VAL A 111 -6.17 -4.30 2.44
N ALA A 112 -6.24 -4.89 1.24
CA ALA A 112 -7.44 -4.99 0.43
C ALA A 112 -7.62 -6.39 -0.19
N PHE A 113 -7.77 -7.42 0.66
CA PHE A 113 -7.99 -8.79 0.18
C PHE A 113 -9.22 -8.89 -0.73
N PRO A 114 -9.12 -9.65 -1.85
CA PRO A 114 -10.19 -9.76 -2.83
C PRO A 114 -11.47 -10.36 -2.25
N ASP A 115 -12.58 -9.65 -2.42
CA ASP A 115 -13.94 -10.11 -2.09
C ASP A 115 -14.63 -10.71 -3.32
N VAL A 116 -13.95 -11.64 -3.98
CA VAL A 116 -14.39 -12.31 -5.21
C VAL A 116 -13.95 -13.78 -5.21
N GLU A 117 -14.60 -14.57 -6.07
CA GLU A 117 -14.16 -15.94 -6.36
C GLU A 117 -12.72 -15.94 -6.93
N PRO A 118 -11.80 -16.79 -6.43
CA PRO A 118 -10.38 -16.79 -6.85
C PRO A 118 -10.17 -16.98 -8.36
N PHE A 119 -11.06 -17.72 -9.03
CA PHE A 119 -10.99 -17.95 -10.48
C PHE A 119 -11.28 -16.70 -11.32
N VAL A 120 -11.90 -15.65 -10.75
CA VAL A 120 -12.18 -14.38 -11.42
C VAL A 120 -10.95 -13.48 -11.47
N ILE A 121 -10.01 -13.64 -10.54
CA ILE A 121 -8.78 -12.85 -10.45
C ILE A 121 -7.90 -13.16 -11.67
N ALA A 122 -7.61 -12.18 -12.52
CA ALA A 122 -6.73 -12.42 -13.68
C ALA A 122 -5.28 -12.66 -13.23
N THR A 123 -4.62 -13.66 -13.81
CA THR A 123 -3.20 -13.98 -13.57
C THR A 123 -2.45 -13.98 -14.91
N PRO A 124 -1.29 -13.31 -15.02
CA PRO A 124 -0.46 -13.38 -16.22
C PRO A 124 -0.11 -14.84 -16.54
N GLY A 125 -0.24 -15.27 -17.80
CA GLY A 125 0.15 -16.63 -18.25
C GLY A 125 -0.97 -17.67 -18.35
N LEU A 126 -2.12 -17.48 -17.68
CA LEU A 126 -3.32 -18.28 -17.91
C LEU A 126 -4.33 -17.48 -18.72
N HIS A 127 -4.34 -17.66 -20.04
CA HIS A 127 -5.47 -17.29 -20.89
C HIS A 127 -6.67 -18.14 -20.52
N VAL A 128 -7.43 -17.71 -19.51
CA VAL A 128 -8.78 -18.24 -19.30
C VAL A 128 -9.62 -17.67 -20.43
N ASN A 129 -9.94 -18.51 -21.40
CA ASN A 129 -10.79 -18.20 -22.53
C ASN A 129 -12.24 -18.13 -22.05
N THR A 130 -12.59 -17.09 -21.28
CA THR A 130 -13.99 -16.80 -20.94
C THR A 130 -14.65 -16.19 -22.17
N ARG A 131 -15.24 -17.06 -23.00
CA ARG A 131 -16.29 -16.63 -23.94
C ARG A 131 -17.47 -16.11 -23.13
N GLN A 132 -17.50 -14.82 -22.84
CA GLN A 132 -18.73 -14.10 -22.54
C GLN A 132 -18.92 -13.02 -23.60
N MET A 133 -19.95 -13.22 -24.41
CA MET A 133 -20.44 -12.22 -25.36
C MET A 133 -20.89 -10.98 -24.58
N TYR A 134 -20.22 -9.86 -24.79
CA TYR A 134 -20.76 -8.55 -24.41
C TYR A 134 -21.02 -7.74 -25.67
N SER A 135 -22.31 -7.55 -25.93
CA SER A 135 -22.84 -6.65 -26.97
C SER A 135 -22.44 -5.22 -26.64
N THR A 136 -21.84 -4.54 -27.61
CA THR A 136 -21.45 -3.13 -27.54
C THR A 136 -22.68 -2.22 -27.62
N VAL A 137 -22.89 -1.38 -26.60
CA VAL A 137 -23.73 -0.18 -26.72
C VAL A 137 -22.98 1.01 -26.13
N PRO A 138 -22.95 2.19 -26.78
CA PRO A 138 -22.08 3.28 -26.37
C PRO A 138 -22.59 4.03 -25.14
N SER A 139 -21.63 4.47 -24.34
CA SER A 139 -21.78 5.33 -23.16
C SER A 139 -22.62 6.58 -23.42
N LYS A 140 -23.63 6.81 -22.58
CA LYS A 140 -24.01 8.13 -22.07
C LYS A 140 -24.83 8.02 -20.77
N ASN A 141 -24.43 8.85 -19.82
CA ASN A 141 -25.13 9.36 -18.64
C ASN A 141 -25.12 8.51 -17.34
N TYR A 142 -24.59 9.18 -16.31
CA TYR A 142 -24.65 8.89 -14.89
C TYR A 142 -26.06 8.52 -14.44
N ILE A 143 -26.25 7.24 -14.10
CA ILE A 143 -27.24 6.79 -13.12
C ILE A 143 -26.53 5.76 -12.24
N ARG A 144 -26.52 6.07 -10.94
CA ARG A 144 -26.12 5.21 -9.83
C ARG A 144 -26.83 3.87 -9.95
N LYS A 145 -26.13 2.87 -10.46
CA LYS A 145 -26.53 1.47 -10.41
C LYS A 145 -25.66 0.82 -9.34
N ASP A 146 -26.30 0.18 -8.37
CA ASP A 146 -25.65 -0.85 -7.56
C ASP A 146 -25.05 -1.87 -8.53
N VAL A 147 -23.74 -1.77 -8.74
CA VAL A 147 -22.98 -2.83 -9.37
C VAL A 147 -22.19 -3.44 -8.22
N SER A 148 -22.67 -4.59 -7.74
CA SER A 148 -21.77 -5.66 -7.33
C SER A 148 -20.86 -5.89 -8.52
N SER A 149 -19.80 -5.10 -8.66
CA SER A 149 -18.81 -5.42 -9.68
C SER A 149 -18.05 -6.58 -9.05
N ASP A 150 -18.45 -7.79 -9.42
CA ASP A 150 -17.70 -9.02 -9.13
C ASP A 150 -16.31 -9.01 -9.81
N ALA A 151 -15.85 -7.84 -10.27
CA ALA A 151 -14.55 -7.59 -10.83
C ALA A 151 -13.55 -7.31 -9.70
N TYR A 152 -12.46 -8.06 -9.72
CA TYR A 152 -11.31 -7.80 -8.86
C TYR A 152 -10.67 -6.45 -9.22
N GLU A 153 -10.57 -5.55 -8.24
CA GLU A 153 -9.79 -4.32 -8.37
C GLU A 153 -8.30 -4.68 -8.16
N HIS A 154 -7.52 -4.62 -9.23
CA HIS A 154 -6.08 -4.91 -9.16
C HIS A 154 -5.34 -3.79 -8.41
N PRO A 155 -4.33 -4.13 -7.58
CA PRO A 155 -3.44 -3.13 -6.99
C PRO A 155 -2.85 -2.23 -8.08
N HIS A 156 -2.82 -0.93 -7.83
CA HIS A 156 -2.31 0.04 -8.78
C HIS A 156 -0.78 -0.04 -8.86
N LEU A 157 -0.25 -0.09 -10.09
CA LEU A 157 1.19 -0.07 -10.37
C LEU A 157 1.44 0.69 -11.67
N TRP A 158 2.14 1.82 -11.58
CA TRP A 158 2.43 2.73 -12.71
C TRP A 158 3.94 2.91 -12.97
N TYR A 159 4.78 2.16 -12.24
CA TYR A 159 6.23 2.27 -12.27
C TYR A 159 6.90 0.90 -12.32
N ASP A 160 8.18 0.87 -12.69
CA ASP A 160 9.02 -0.32 -12.63
C ASP A 160 9.48 -0.57 -11.19
N THR A 161 9.08 -1.71 -10.62
CA THR A 161 9.45 -2.10 -9.25
C THR A 161 10.95 -2.33 -9.10
N ASN A 162 11.67 -2.76 -10.15
CA ASN A 162 13.12 -2.96 -10.07
C ASN A 162 13.87 -1.64 -9.88
N ALA A 163 13.40 -0.57 -10.53
CA ALA A 163 13.96 0.76 -10.31
C ALA A 163 13.78 1.21 -8.86
N VAL A 164 12.61 0.96 -8.25
CA VAL A 164 12.36 1.30 -6.85
C VAL A 164 13.16 0.41 -5.88
N ILE A 165 13.33 -0.87 -6.20
CA ILE A 165 14.25 -1.77 -5.45
C ILE A 165 15.68 -1.22 -5.50
N HIS A 166 16.13 -0.75 -6.67
CA HIS A 166 17.45 -0.13 -6.80
C HIS A 166 17.57 1.17 -5.97
N ALA A 167 16.51 1.97 -5.88
CA ALA A 167 16.50 3.11 -4.97
C ALA A 167 16.63 2.67 -3.50
N LEU A 168 15.97 1.59 -3.09
CA LEU A 168 16.10 1.00 -1.75
C LEU A 168 17.54 0.52 -1.50
N GLU A 169 18.19 -0.11 -2.47
CA GLU A 169 19.60 -0.51 -2.36
C GLU A 169 20.51 0.68 -2.04
N LEU A 170 20.31 1.80 -2.72
CA LEU A 170 21.06 3.03 -2.46
C LEU A 170 20.78 3.60 -1.07
N PHE A 171 19.52 3.52 -0.60
CA PHE A 171 19.17 3.90 0.77
C PHE A 171 19.90 3.03 1.81
N LEU A 172 19.97 1.72 1.57
CA LEU A 172 20.65 0.78 2.46
C LEU A 172 22.17 0.96 2.44
N GLN A 173 22.76 1.09 1.25
CA GLN A 173 24.21 1.25 1.07
C GLN A 173 24.76 2.54 1.72
N HIS A 174 23.98 3.61 1.71
CA HIS A 174 24.39 4.93 2.20
C HIS A 174 23.71 5.34 3.50
N GLY A 175 22.88 4.47 4.08
CA GLY A 175 22.04 4.79 5.24
C GLY A 175 22.83 5.05 6.51
N ASP A 176 23.99 4.41 6.68
CA ASP A 176 24.85 4.60 7.86
C ASP A 176 25.30 6.07 8.03
N GLU A 177 25.44 6.82 6.93
CA GLU A 177 25.88 8.22 6.97
C GLU A 177 24.85 9.17 7.60
N VAL A 178 23.58 8.77 7.60
CA VAL A 178 22.42 9.58 8.01
C VAL A 178 21.42 8.83 8.91
N SER A 179 21.82 7.70 9.50
CA SER A 179 20.97 6.86 10.36
C SER A 179 20.53 7.58 11.64
N ASP A 180 21.27 8.61 12.05
CA ASP A 180 20.92 9.54 13.12
C ASP A 180 19.69 10.42 12.78
N SER A 181 19.41 10.64 11.50
CA SER A 181 18.28 11.43 11.05
C SER A 181 16.95 10.68 11.20
N ASN A 182 16.01 11.26 11.95
CA ASN A 182 14.66 10.71 12.09
C ASN A 182 13.90 10.66 10.76
N THR A 183 14.07 11.67 9.91
CA THR A 183 13.40 11.74 8.61
C THR A 183 13.97 10.71 7.63
N PHE A 184 15.28 10.40 7.70
CA PHE A 184 15.86 9.30 6.94
C PHE A 184 15.27 7.96 7.39
N ARG A 185 15.22 7.71 8.71
CA ARG A 185 14.64 6.47 9.26
C ARG A 185 13.17 6.30 8.84
N TYR A 186 12.37 7.36 8.86
CA TYR A 186 10.99 7.34 8.33
C TYR A 186 10.96 6.93 6.85
N ASP A 187 11.74 7.60 6.00
CA ASP A 187 11.70 7.35 4.55
C ASP A 187 12.22 5.95 4.20
N LEU A 188 13.21 5.45 4.93
CA LEU A 188 13.72 4.08 4.77
C LEU A 188 12.64 3.04 5.12
N VAL A 189 11.92 3.23 6.22
CA VAL A 189 10.80 2.35 6.61
C VAL A 189 9.70 2.39 5.55
N ASP A 190 9.32 3.58 5.09
CA ASP A 190 8.26 3.72 4.08
C ASP A 190 8.64 3.07 2.75
N LEU A 191 9.87 3.31 2.28
CA LEU A 191 10.37 2.72 1.03
C LEU A 191 10.51 1.20 1.12
N THR A 192 10.99 0.69 2.26
CA THR A 192 11.08 -0.76 2.48
C THR A 192 9.70 -1.39 2.50
N ARG A 193 8.74 -0.77 3.22
CA ARG A 193 7.33 -1.19 3.26
C ARG A 193 6.73 -1.19 1.86
N GLN A 194 6.95 -0.13 1.09
CA GLN A 194 6.45 0.03 -0.28
C GLN A 194 6.92 -1.12 -1.19
N VAL A 195 8.23 -1.39 -1.21
CA VAL A 195 8.80 -2.46 -2.04
C VAL A 195 8.24 -3.83 -1.64
N LEU A 196 8.16 -4.10 -0.33
CA LEU A 196 7.66 -5.39 0.18
C LEU A 196 6.14 -5.56 -0.02
N ALA A 197 5.37 -4.47 0.00
CA ALA A 197 3.93 -4.52 -0.31
C ALA A 197 3.69 -4.90 -1.78
N LYS A 198 4.49 -4.36 -2.72
CA LYS A 198 4.40 -4.78 -4.13
C LYS A 198 4.88 -6.21 -4.35
N TYR A 199 5.93 -6.62 -3.65
CA TYR A 199 6.33 -8.03 -3.62
C TYR A 199 5.22 -8.94 -3.07
N ALA A 200 4.47 -8.52 -2.06
CA ALA A 200 3.32 -9.28 -1.54
C ALA A 200 2.21 -9.46 -2.59
N ASN A 201 1.96 -8.45 -3.41
CA ASN A 201 1.01 -8.56 -4.53
C ASN A 201 1.45 -9.66 -5.52
N ASP A 202 2.75 -9.73 -5.85
CA ASP A 202 3.29 -10.75 -6.75
C ASP A 202 3.19 -12.16 -6.14
N VAL A 203 3.51 -12.31 -4.85
CA VAL A 203 3.34 -13.57 -4.11
C VAL A 203 1.88 -14.01 -4.16
N PHE A 204 0.94 -13.08 -3.93
CA PHE A 204 -0.48 -13.38 -3.97
C PHE A 204 -0.96 -13.85 -5.35
N LEU A 205 -0.52 -13.20 -6.43
CA LEU A 205 -0.87 -13.64 -7.79
C LEU A 205 -0.36 -15.07 -8.06
N LYS A 206 0.80 -15.44 -7.52
CA LYS A 206 1.34 -16.81 -7.62
C LYS A 206 0.58 -17.82 -6.77
N ILE A 207 0.03 -17.42 -5.64
CA ILE A 207 -0.92 -18.23 -4.85
C ILE A 207 -2.14 -18.55 -5.72
N ILE A 208 -2.72 -17.52 -6.36
CA ILE A 208 -3.90 -17.67 -7.23
C ILE A 208 -3.58 -18.53 -8.46
N GLU A 209 -2.42 -18.35 -9.10
CA GLU A 209 -1.96 -19.19 -10.21
C GLU A 209 -1.84 -20.66 -9.80
N SER A 210 -1.16 -20.93 -8.67
CA SER A 210 -0.97 -22.28 -8.16
C SER A 210 -2.28 -22.93 -7.74
N TYR A 211 -3.21 -22.17 -7.18
CA TYR A 211 -4.56 -22.61 -6.85
C TYR A 211 -5.32 -23.02 -8.11
N LYS A 212 -5.28 -22.21 -9.18
CA LYS A 212 -5.93 -22.53 -10.46
C LYS A 212 -5.33 -23.75 -11.15
N SER A 213 -4.04 -23.98 -10.97
CA SER A 213 -3.33 -25.17 -11.47
C SER A 213 -3.46 -26.38 -10.55
N ASN A 214 -4.28 -26.30 -9.50
CA ASN A 214 -4.50 -27.35 -8.51
C ASN A 214 -3.21 -27.85 -7.82
N ASN A 215 -2.22 -26.98 -7.63
CA ASN A 215 -0.94 -27.31 -7.00
C ASN A 215 -0.96 -27.00 -5.49
N MET A 216 -1.54 -27.91 -4.72
CA MET A 216 -1.78 -27.74 -3.28
C MET A 216 -0.51 -27.47 -2.46
N ASN A 217 0.58 -28.18 -2.77
CA ASN A 217 1.86 -28.03 -2.07
C ASN A 217 2.41 -26.61 -2.26
N GLN A 218 2.36 -26.11 -3.49
CA GLN A 218 2.84 -24.77 -3.83
C GLN A 218 1.97 -23.70 -3.14
N VAL A 219 0.64 -23.82 -3.23
CA VAL A 219 -0.30 -22.92 -2.53
C VAL A 219 0.03 -22.84 -1.04
N THR A 220 0.24 -23.98 -0.38
CA THR A 220 0.55 -24.03 1.05
C THR A 220 1.86 -23.29 1.38
N ILE A 221 2.91 -23.52 0.60
CA ILE A 221 4.22 -22.86 0.78
C ILE A 221 4.09 -21.35 0.59
N LEU A 222 3.43 -20.89 -0.48
CA LEU A 222 3.29 -19.46 -0.75
C LEU A 222 2.37 -18.77 0.27
N CYS A 223 1.30 -19.41 0.73
CA CYS A 223 0.45 -18.88 1.80
C CYS A 223 1.26 -18.65 3.08
N GLN A 224 2.11 -19.61 3.47
CA GLN A 224 3.00 -19.44 4.63
C GLN A 224 4.03 -18.33 4.41
N HIS A 225 4.61 -18.25 3.21
CA HIS A 225 5.54 -17.19 2.83
C HIS A 225 4.90 -15.80 2.91
N PHE A 226 3.68 -15.66 2.40
CA PHE A 226 2.91 -14.41 2.49
C PHE A 226 2.64 -14.02 3.94
N LEU A 227 2.21 -14.96 4.80
CA LEU A 227 1.96 -14.66 6.22
C LEU A 227 3.25 -14.29 6.96
N SER A 228 4.38 -14.95 6.64
CA SER A 228 5.68 -14.52 7.19
C SER A 228 6.05 -13.11 6.75
N LEU A 229 5.81 -12.75 5.48
CA LEU A 229 6.05 -11.42 4.97
C LEU A 229 5.22 -10.36 5.70
N VAL A 230 3.95 -10.63 5.99
CA VAL A 230 3.09 -9.71 6.75
C VAL A 230 3.61 -9.48 8.17
N ASN A 231 4.07 -10.53 8.86
CA ASN A 231 4.65 -10.40 10.20
C ASN A 231 5.98 -9.63 10.20
N ASP A 232 6.82 -9.86 9.18
CA ASP A 232 8.08 -9.14 9.01
C ASP A 232 7.85 -7.67 8.67
N LEU A 233 6.83 -7.37 7.86
CA LEU A 233 6.38 -6.00 7.61
C LEU A 233 5.89 -5.33 8.91
N ASP A 234 5.13 -6.02 9.77
CA ASP A 234 4.74 -5.46 11.07
C ASP A 234 5.98 -5.11 11.93
N THR A 235 6.99 -5.99 11.93
CA THR A 235 8.27 -5.76 12.63
C THR A 235 9.00 -4.52 12.08
N LEU A 236 9.06 -4.36 10.76
CA LEU A 236 9.60 -3.16 10.11
C LEU A 236 8.86 -1.89 10.57
N LEU A 237 7.53 -1.91 10.52
CA LEU A 237 6.71 -0.76 10.89
C LEU A 237 6.86 -0.42 12.38
N SER A 238 7.13 -1.41 13.24
CA SER A 238 7.37 -1.18 14.67
C SER A 238 8.63 -0.34 14.96
N SER A 239 9.54 -0.21 13.97
CA SER A 239 10.83 0.46 14.14
C SER A 239 10.81 1.99 14.02
N HIS A 240 9.65 2.59 13.71
CA HIS A 240 9.53 4.04 13.61
C HIS A 240 8.15 4.56 14.06
N GLU A 241 8.12 5.65 14.82
CA GLU A 241 6.91 6.19 15.47
C GLU A 241 5.78 6.55 14.47
N GLY A 242 6.15 6.93 13.25
CA GLY A 242 5.21 7.26 12.18
C GLY A 242 4.37 6.09 11.65
N PHE A 243 4.63 4.86 12.11
CA PHE A 243 3.97 3.65 11.62
C PHE A 243 3.36 2.79 12.75
N LEU A 244 3.04 3.39 13.89
CA LEU A 244 2.45 2.67 15.03
C LEU A 244 0.95 2.88 15.13
N LEU A 245 0.19 1.81 15.41
CA LEU A 245 -1.24 1.89 15.69
C LEU A 245 -1.53 2.51 17.08
N GLY A 246 -0.65 2.28 18.06
CA GLY A 246 -0.86 2.70 19.45
C GLY A 246 -1.17 4.19 19.60
N PRO A 247 -0.37 5.12 19.04
CA PRO A 247 -0.62 6.56 19.15
C PRO A 247 -2.00 6.98 18.63
N TRP A 248 -2.50 6.36 17.56
CA TRP A 248 -3.85 6.61 17.04
C TRP A 248 -4.94 6.25 18.06
N LEU A 249 -4.86 5.05 18.65
CA LEU A 249 -5.84 4.56 19.61
C LEU A 249 -5.76 5.30 20.95
N GLU A 250 -4.55 5.57 21.45
CA GLU A 250 -4.36 6.33 22.68
C GLU A 250 -4.80 7.79 22.52
N SER A 251 -4.56 8.40 21.36
CA SER A 251 -5.08 9.75 21.07
C SER A 251 -6.61 9.78 21.10
N ALA A 252 -7.28 8.80 20.51
CA ALA A 252 -8.75 8.73 20.53
C ALA A 252 -9.29 8.57 21.96
N LYS A 253 -8.68 7.67 22.75
CA LYS A 253 -9.04 7.49 24.16
C LYS A 253 -8.81 8.73 25.00
N GLY A 254 -7.70 9.44 24.78
CA GLY A 254 -7.34 10.67 25.50
C GLY A 254 -8.36 11.81 25.36
N LEU A 255 -9.26 11.75 24.37
CA LEU A 255 -10.35 12.71 24.20
C LEU A 255 -11.58 12.41 25.08
N ALA A 256 -11.67 11.21 25.66
CA ALA A 256 -12.82 10.78 26.43
C ALA A 256 -12.91 11.44 27.81
N ARG A 257 -14.13 11.68 28.29
CA ARG A 257 -14.38 12.24 29.64
C ARG A 257 -14.75 11.19 30.69
N ASN A 258 -15.05 9.97 30.26
CA ASN A 258 -15.42 8.84 31.10
C ASN A 258 -15.16 7.51 30.37
N SER A 259 -15.29 6.41 31.09
CA SER A 259 -15.00 5.07 30.56
C SER A 259 -15.90 4.64 29.39
N GLU A 260 -17.16 5.09 29.36
CA GLU A 260 -18.08 4.77 28.25
C GLU A 260 -17.64 5.47 26.96
N GLN A 261 -17.27 6.75 27.05
CA GLN A 261 -16.70 7.48 25.93
C GLN A 261 -15.36 6.92 25.48
N GLU A 262 -14.53 6.46 26.41
CA GLU A 262 -13.23 5.85 26.09
C GLU A 262 -13.42 4.59 25.23
N ILE A 263 -14.35 3.72 25.62
CA ILE A 263 -14.73 2.52 24.84
C ILE A 263 -15.24 2.93 23.46
N GLN A 264 -16.16 3.90 23.39
CA GLN A 264 -16.75 4.35 22.14
C GLN A 264 -15.72 5.01 21.21
N TYR A 265 -14.80 5.81 21.73
CA TYR A 265 -13.82 6.53 20.93
C TYR A 265 -12.73 5.60 20.40
N GLU A 266 -12.32 4.60 21.18
CA GLU A 266 -11.43 3.55 20.67
C GLU A 266 -12.13 2.71 19.59
N TRP A 267 -13.39 2.32 19.79
CA TRP A 267 -14.18 1.62 18.78
C TRP A 267 -14.31 2.46 17.49
N ASN A 268 -14.56 3.77 17.60
CA ASN A 268 -14.61 4.68 16.45
C ASN A 268 -13.26 4.72 15.71
N ALA A 269 -12.15 4.84 16.45
CA ALA A 269 -10.81 4.91 15.90
C ALA A 269 -10.42 3.63 15.15
N ARG A 270 -10.74 2.46 15.71
CA ARG A 270 -10.58 1.14 15.07
C ARG A 270 -11.48 1.00 13.85
N THR A 271 -12.72 1.44 13.97
CA THR A 271 -13.73 1.31 12.91
C THR A 271 -13.37 2.14 11.69
N GLN A 272 -12.93 3.40 11.88
CA GLN A 272 -12.58 4.31 10.79
C GLN A 272 -11.53 3.71 9.85
N ILE A 273 -10.51 3.02 10.38
CA ILE A 273 -9.39 2.46 9.60
C ILE A 273 -9.62 1.03 9.09
N THR A 274 -10.80 0.44 9.34
CA THR A 274 -11.16 -0.94 8.94
C THR A 274 -12.51 -0.99 8.22
N MET A 275 -13.60 -1.39 8.88
CA MET A 275 -14.93 -1.54 8.25
C MET A 275 -15.61 -0.20 7.91
N TRP A 276 -15.19 0.90 8.54
CA TRP A 276 -15.72 2.25 8.37
C TRP A 276 -17.14 2.47 8.92
N PHE A 277 -18.13 1.69 8.50
CA PHE A 277 -19.50 1.72 9.02
C PHE A 277 -20.16 0.33 9.01
N ASP A 278 -21.47 0.28 9.23
CA ASP A 278 -22.30 -0.92 9.32
C ASP A 278 -21.99 -1.99 8.27
N ASN A 279 -22.03 -3.23 8.74
CA ASN A 279 -21.99 -4.44 7.94
C ASN A 279 -23.13 -5.38 8.35
N THR A 280 -23.22 -6.50 7.64
CA THR A 280 -24.05 -7.64 8.03
C THR A 280 -23.16 -8.86 8.17
N GLU A 281 -23.70 -9.97 8.68
CA GLU A 281 -22.98 -11.23 8.81
C GLU A 281 -22.23 -11.67 7.53
N THR A 282 -22.71 -11.31 6.34
CA THR A 282 -22.10 -11.76 5.07
C THR A 282 -21.86 -10.64 4.06
N LYS A 283 -22.09 -9.38 4.44
CA LYS A 283 -21.84 -8.22 3.57
C LYS A 283 -21.09 -7.17 4.36
N ALA A 284 -19.89 -6.88 3.91
CA ALA A 284 -19.10 -5.80 4.45
C ALA A 284 -19.61 -4.43 4.00
N SER A 285 -19.17 -3.40 4.70
CA SER A 285 -19.35 -2.01 4.31
C SER A 285 -18.81 -1.74 2.90
N LEU A 286 -19.47 -0.81 2.19
CA LEU A 286 -19.00 -0.30 0.90
C LEU A 286 -17.71 0.52 1.01
N LEU A 287 -17.40 0.99 2.23
CA LEU A 287 -16.20 1.75 2.56
C LEU A 287 -15.19 0.94 3.37
N ARG A 288 -15.34 -0.39 3.42
CA ARG A 288 -14.32 -1.27 4.02
C ARG A 288 -12.95 -0.95 3.45
N ASP A 289 -11.95 -0.93 4.32
CA ASP A 289 -10.54 -0.67 3.99
C ASP A 289 -10.31 0.66 3.25
N TYR A 290 -11.28 1.59 3.26
CA TYR A 290 -11.13 2.90 2.62
C TYR A 290 -9.98 3.68 3.26
N ALA A 291 -9.94 3.75 4.59
CA ALA A 291 -8.88 4.41 5.35
C ALA A 291 -7.85 3.41 5.89
N ASN A 292 -7.49 2.40 5.09
CA ASN A 292 -6.49 1.41 5.47
C ASN A 292 -5.15 2.06 5.87
N LYS A 293 -4.36 1.34 6.66
CA LYS A 293 -3.07 1.81 7.19
C LYS A 293 -2.04 0.69 7.17
N TYR A 294 -0.79 1.04 6.89
CA TYR A 294 0.34 0.18 7.19
C TYR A 294 0.92 0.58 8.55
N TRP A 295 0.25 0.14 9.61
CA TRP A 295 0.69 0.36 10.98
C TRP A 295 1.01 -0.96 11.68
N SER A 296 2.11 -0.97 12.45
CA SER A 296 2.45 -2.08 13.34
C SER A 296 1.34 -2.28 14.38
N GLY A 297 1.04 -3.54 14.66
CA GLY A 297 -0.13 -3.98 15.40
C GLY A 297 -1.33 -4.24 14.49
N LEU A 298 -1.59 -3.35 13.52
CA LEU A 298 -2.71 -3.54 12.59
C LEU A 298 -2.40 -4.65 11.56
N LEU A 299 -1.16 -4.74 11.08
CA LEU A 299 -0.76 -5.85 10.19
C LEU A 299 -0.85 -7.19 10.93
N GLN A 300 -0.22 -7.29 12.09
CA GLN A 300 -0.19 -8.53 12.86
C GLN A 300 -1.56 -8.99 13.38
N ASP A 301 -2.39 -8.08 13.90
CA ASP A 301 -3.63 -8.47 14.58
C ASP A 301 -4.89 -8.34 13.73
N TYR A 302 -4.83 -7.70 12.56
CA TYR A 302 -5.99 -7.54 11.69
C TYR A 302 -5.75 -8.09 10.28
N TYR A 303 -4.80 -7.52 9.52
CA TYR A 303 -4.61 -7.91 8.12
C TYR A 303 -4.04 -9.33 7.95
N GLY A 304 -3.09 -9.73 8.79
CA GLY A 304 -2.51 -11.08 8.81
C GLY A 304 -3.56 -12.17 9.08
N PRO A 305 -4.36 -12.07 10.16
CA PRO A 305 -5.45 -12.99 10.43
C PRO A 305 -6.50 -13.02 9.30
N ARG A 306 -6.81 -11.88 8.68
CA ARG A 306 -7.72 -11.82 7.52
C ARG A 306 -7.16 -12.56 6.31
N ALA A 307 -5.87 -12.43 6.02
CA ALA A 307 -5.16 -13.20 5.00
C ALA A 307 -5.22 -14.71 5.29
N ALA A 308 -4.96 -15.09 6.55
CA ALA A 308 -4.99 -16.49 6.98
C ALA A 308 -6.38 -17.12 6.79
N ILE A 309 -7.47 -16.38 7.05
CA ILE A 309 -8.84 -16.82 6.77
C ILE A 309 -9.03 -17.07 5.27
N TYR A 310 -8.58 -16.15 4.40
CA TYR A 310 -8.66 -16.35 2.93
C TYR A 310 -7.92 -17.63 2.50
N PHE A 311 -6.69 -17.80 2.96
CA PHE A 311 -5.87 -18.97 2.62
C PHE A 311 -6.43 -20.28 3.16
N LYS A 312 -6.99 -20.28 4.38
CA LYS A 312 -7.74 -21.42 4.93
C LYS A 312 -8.86 -21.85 3.97
N HIS A 313 -9.67 -20.90 3.49
CA HIS A 313 -10.77 -21.23 2.57
C HIS A 313 -10.28 -21.69 1.18
N LEU A 314 -9.15 -21.17 0.68
CA LEU A 314 -8.52 -21.70 -0.54
C LEU A 314 -8.12 -23.18 -0.35
N LEU A 315 -7.38 -23.49 0.71
CA LEU A 315 -6.88 -24.83 0.97
C LEU A 315 -8.04 -25.82 1.19
N LEU A 316 -9.04 -25.46 2.00
CA LEU A 316 -10.23 -26.29 2.22
C LEU A 316 -11.00 -26.59 0.93
N SER A 317 -11.06 -25.62 0.00
CA SER A 317 -11.67 -25.83 -1.32
C SER A 317 -10.92 -26.89 -2.12
N MET A 318 -9.58 -26.86 -2.11
CA MET A 318 -8.73 -27.85 -2.78
C MET A 318 -8.82 -29.24 -2.15
N GLU A 319 -8.75 -29.33 -0.81
CA GLU A 319 -8.83 -30.60 -0.06
C GLU A 319 -10.14 -31.34 -0.32
N ASN A 320 -11.25 -30.61 -0.32
CA ASN A 320 -12.58 -31.17 -0.49
C ASN A 320 -13.00 -31.28 -1.97
N ASN A 321 -12.16 -30.83 -2.90
CA ASN A 321 -12.49 -30.68 -4.32
C ASN A 321 -13.86 -29.98 -4.52
N ALA A 322 -14.06 -28.90 -3.78
CA ALA A 322 -15.31 -28.13 -3.73
C ALA A 322 -15.04 -26.67 -4.12
N PRO A 323 -16.06 -25.91 -4.59
CA PRO A 323 -15.88 -24.48 -4.87
C PRO A 323 -15.41 -23.69 -3.62
N PHE A 324 -14.73 -22.57 -3.85
CA PHE A 324 -14.36 -21.65 -2.78
C PHE A 324 -15.62 -21.14 -2.08
N ALA A 325 -15.70 -21.32 -0.77
CA ALA A 325 -16.91 -21.01 0.00
C ALA A 325 -17.00 -19.51 0.32
N LEU A 326 -17.18 -18.66 -0.71
CA LEU A 326 -17.11 -17.19 -0.59
C LEU A 326 -18.03 -16.61 0.50
N LYS A 327 -19.23 -17.15 0.68
CA LYS A 327 -20.16 -16.70 1.73
C LYS A 327 -19.66 -17.01 3.14
N GLU A 328 -19.05 -18.17 3.33
CA GLU A 328 -18.48 -18.59 4.61
C GLU A 328 -17.23 -17.80 4.93
N TRP A 329 -16.37 -17.61 3.93
CA TRP A 329 -15.22 -16.71 4.04
C TRP A 329 -15.65 -15.30 4.45
N ARG A 330 -16.67 -14.72 3.79
CA ARG A 330 -17.28 -13.43 4.15
C ARG A 330 -17.68 -13.37 5.62
N ARG A 331 -18.39 -14.40 6.09
CA ARG A 331 -18.81 -14.51 7.48
C ARG A 331 -17.65 -14.49 8.45
N GLU A 332 -16.61 -15.29 8.20
CA GLU A 332 -15.46 -15.40 9.09
C GLU A 332 -14.67 -14.08 9.17
N TRP A 333 -14.33 -13.46 8.04
CA TRP A 333 -13.49 -12.25 8.08
C TRP A 333 -14.26 -10.99 8.54
N ILE A 334 -15.58 -10.91 8.30
CA ILE A 334 -16.42 -9.85 8.87
C ILE A 334 -16.51 -10.01 10.39
N SER A 335 -16.70 -11.24 10.88
CA SER A 335 -16.70 -11.51 12.32
C SER A 335 -15.36 -11.15 12.96
N LEU A 336 -14.23 -11.52 12.34
CA LEU A 336 -12.90 -11.09 12.76
C LEU A 336 -12.82 -9.56 12.89
N THR A 337 -13.30 -8.83 11.88
CA THR A 337 -13.26 -7.36 11.89
C THR A 337 -14.09 -6.77 13.03
N ASN A 338 -15.33 -7.24 13.22
CA ASN A 338 -16.21 -6.75 14.28
C ASN A 338 -15.64 -7.04 15.68
N ASN A 339 -15.02 -8.21 15.86
CA ASN A 339 -14.36 -8.58 17.10
C ASN A 339 -13.13 -7.68 17.35
N TRP A 340 -12.28 -7.47 16.34
CA TRP A 340 -11.11 -6.61 16.45
C TRP A 340 -11.46 -5.15 16.76
N GLN A 341 -12.55 -4.64 16.18
CA GLN A 341 -13.05 -3.28 16.45
C GLN A 341 -13.56 -3.11 17.88
N SER A 342 -14.12 -4.18 18.45
CA SER A 342 -14.67 -4.20 19.82
C SER A 342 -13.62 -4.58 20.88
N ASP A 343 -12.45 -5.06 20.43
CA ASP A 343 -11.32 -5.39 21.31
C ASP A 343 -10.73 -4.12 21.94
N ARG A 344 -10.07 -4.30 23.09
CA ARG A 344 -9.38 -3.29 23.89
C ARG A 344 -7.89 -3.62 24.07
N LYS A 345 -7.32 -4.51 23.25
CA LYS A 345 -5.89 -4.80 23.24
C LYS A 345 -5.09 -3.50 23.09
N VAL A 346 -4.14 -3.28 24.01
CA VAL A 346 -3.23 -2.14 24.00
C VAL A 346 -2.09 -2.40 23.02
N PHE A 347 -1.74 -1.38 22.25
CA PHE A 347 -0.64 -1.41 21.28
C PHE A 347 0.48 -0.47 21.71
N SER A 348 1.71 -0.77 21.32
CA SER A 348 2.87 0.06 21.66
C SER A 348 2.73 1.49 21.10
N THR A 349 3.07 2.48 21.92
CA THR A 349 3.18 3.90 21.53
C THR A 349 4.62 4.34 21.34
N THR A 350 5.57 3.41 21.42
CA THR A 350 7.00 3.66 21.25
C THR A 350 7.58 2.68 20.26
N ALA A 351 8.41 3.19 19.37
CA ALA A 351 9.09 2.41 18.36
C ALA A 351 10.16 1.49 18.99
N THR A 352 10.37 0.34 18.39
CA THR A 352 11.35 -0.66 18.82
C THR A 352 12.08 -1.26 17.63
N GLY A 353 13.37 -1.52 17.80
CA GLY A 353 14.22 -2.04 16.72
C GLY A 353 14.93 -0.92 15.95
N ASP A 354 15.90 -1.34 15.14
CA ASP A 354 16.69 -0.42 14.32
C ASP A 354 16.21 -0.48 12.86
N PRO A 355 15.67 0.61 12.29
CA PRO A 355 15.14 0.64 10.94
C PRO A 355 16.13 0.15 9.87
N LEU A 356 17.41 0.55 9.98
CA LEU A 356 18.40 0.22 8.96
C LEU A 356 18.73 -1.27 8.95
N ASN A 357 19.00 -1.85 10.13
CA ASN A 357 19.27 -3.27 10.27
C ASN A 357 18.06 -4.15 9.88
N ILE A 358 16.85 -3.73 10.24
CA ILE A 358 15.62 -4.45 9.86
C ILE A 358 15.44 -4.38 8.35
N SER A 359 15.50 -3.20 7.73
CA SER A 359 15.37 -3.05 6.28
C SER A 359 16.42 -3.84 5.52
N GLN A 360 17.69 -3.85 5.96
CA GLN A 360 18.76 -4.66 5.36
C GLN A 360 18.47 -6.16 5.43
N SER A 361 17.96 -6.62 6.58
CA SER A 361 17.60 -8.03 6.79
C SER A 361 16.45 -8.46 5.88
N LEU A 362 15.42 -7.61 5.74
CA LEU A 362 14.26 -7.89 4.89
C LEU A 362 14.61 -7.82 3.40
N TYR A 363 15.42 -6.85 2.99
CA TYR A 363 15.95 -6.80 1.62
C TYR A 363 16.71 -8.09 1.29
N THR A 364 17.56 -8.55 2.21
CA THR A 364 18.31 -9.80 2.02
C THR A 364 17.36 -11.00 1.93
N LYS A 365 16.37 -11.09 2.82
CA LYS A 365 15.41 -12.19 2.89
C LYS A 365 14.52 -12.31 1.65
N TYR A 366 14.02 -11.20 1.12
CA TYR A 366 12.96 -11.21 0.10
C TYR A 366 13.39 -10.77 -1.29
N LEU A 367 14.44 -9.94 -1.41
CA LEU A 367 14.74 -9.21 -2.65
C LEU A 367 16.12 -9.57 -3.23
N SER A 368 17.12 -9.83 -2.39
CA SER A 368 18.49 -10.15 -2.85
C SER A 368 18.61 -11.51 -3.55
N ASN A 369 17.72 -12.45 -3.23
CA ASN A 369 17.67 -13.78 -3.83
C ASN A 369 16.41 -13.92 -4.69
N ALA A 370 16.47 -13.40 -5.92
CA ALA A 370 15.37 -13.49 -6.91
C ALA A 370 14.92 -14.94 -7.21
N ASP A 371 15.73 -15.93 -6.81
CA ASP A 371 15.44 -17.36 -7.01
C ASP A 371 14.45 -17.96 -5.99
N LEU A 372 14.09 -17.29 -4.88
CA LEU A 372 13.13 -17.85 -3.91
C LEU A 372 11.73 -18.07 -4.51
N LEU A 373 11.39 -17.29 -5.52
CA LEU A 373 10.15 -17.45 -6.29
C LEU A 373 10.27 -18.45 -7.44
N GLY A 374 11.49 -18.88 -7.80
CA GLY A 374 11.80 -19.84 -8.87
C GLY A 374 12.27 -21.22 -8.38
N LEU A 375 12.57 -21.38 -7.08
CA LEU A 375 13.05 -22.63 -6.47
C LEU A 375 11.95 -23.65 -6.15
N VAL A 376 10.70 -23.39 -6.55
CA VAL A 376 9.67 -24.44 -6.68
C VAL A 376 9.54 -24.83 -8.16
N GLU A 377 10.67 -25.33 -8.67
CA GLU A 377 11.05 -25.88 -9.98
C GLU A 377 10.31 -25.46 -11.28
N GLY A 378 11.12 -24.96 -12.23
CA GLY A 378 11.21 -25.64 -13.52
C GLY A 378 10.39 -25.11 -14.69
N THR A 379 10.29 -23.79 -14.91
CA THR A 379 10.09 -23.23 -16.27
C THR A 379 10.83 -21.90 -16.40
N GLY A 380 11.49 -21.70 -17.54
CA GLY A 380 12.37 -20.57 -17.78
C GLY A 380 11.68 -19.21 -17.68
N SER A 381 12.38 -18.26 -17.06
CA SER A 381 12.05 -16.84 -17.08
C SER A 381 11.90 -16.34 -18.52
N PRO A 382 10.80 -15.65 -18.89
CA PRO A 382 10.71 -14.93 -20.16
C PRO A 382 11.52 -13.61 -20.18
N TRP A 383 12.13 -13.20 -19.08
CA TRP A 383 12.68 -11.86 -18.94
C TRP A 383 14.21 -11.87 -18.86
N LYS A 384 14.83 -12.33 -19.96
CA LYS A 384 16.22 -11.99 -20.31
C LYS A 384 16.31 -11.73 -21.81
N SER A 385 16.45 -10.45 -22.14
CA SER A 385 16.92 -9.78 -23.38
C SER A 385 15.98 -8.60 -23.67
N ALA A 386 16.46 -7.37 -23.81
CA ALA A 386 17.60 -6.98 -24.61
C ALA A 386 18.45 -5.89 -23.95
N SER A 387 19.76 -6.13 -23.98
CA SER A 387 20.79 -5.10 -24.01
C SER A 387 20.91 -4.54 -25.43
N LEU A 388 20.74 -3.22 -25.57
CA LEU A 388 21.66 -2.29 -26.26
C LEU A 388 21.22 -0.85 -25.98
#